data_AF-A0A507WHM3-F1
#
_entry.id   AF-A0A507WHM3-F1
#
_cell.length_a   1.000
_cell.length_b   1.000
_cell.length_c   1.000
_cell.angle_alpha   90.00
_cell.angle_beta   90.00
_cell.angle_gamma   90.00
#
_symmetry.space_group_name_H-M   'P 1'
#
loop_
_entity.id
_entity.type
_entity.pdbx_description
1 polymer ?
#
loop_
_entity_poly.entity_id
_entity_poly.type
_entity_poly.pdbx_seq_one_letter_code
_entity_poly.pdbx_strand_id
1 'polypeptide(L)'
;MTHIVVVGAGLGGMAGAYELRDNLPKEIKITVVNERDHYQFVPSNPWIAVGWRKRDDISFPAAPYLAKKNIDFIAQRVQRIDAAANALHLANGELLSYDYLVIATGPKLAFEEVVGAGPHGGYTQSVCTLDHAEAAHNDFQKLLRNTGPVIVGAFQGASCFGPAYEYSFILETALRRHKVRDRVPMTYVTSEPYIGHLGLGGVGDSKSMLESEFRNRHIKWITNARVTRIEEGKMFIDELNDKGELFRQHELPFVHSMMLPAFKGVDAVAGVEGLCNPRGFVIVDKHQRSPRYKNIFSAGVCVAIPPVEQTPVPTGTPKTGYMIESMWTAICHNIAADLNGEIGDAVGTWNALCLADMGDTGAAFLAMPQIPPRNVTWFRKGRWVHWAKVGFEKYFLYKMKNGSSEPFYEKYILKLVGMNRLKDTPSDS
;
A
#
# COMPACT_ATOMS: atom_id res chain seq x y z
N MET A 1 34.51 2.04 4.23
CA MET A 1 33.64 2.12 3.04
C MET A 1 32.22 2.20 3.57
N THR A 2 31.50 3.29 3.29
CA THR A 2 30.15 3.48 3.83
C THR A 2 29.20 2.43 3.28
N HIS A 3 28.38 1.85 4.15
CA HIS A 3 27.41 0.81 3.83
C HIS A 3 25.99 1.26 4.16
N ILE A 4 25.16 1.34 3.13
CA ILE A 4 23.73 1.62 3.24
C ILE A 4 22.95 0.32 3.09
N VAL A 5 22.08 0.03 4.05
CA VAL A 5 21.19 -1.13 4.00
C VAL A 5 19.75 -0.66 3.84
N VAL A 6 19.05 -1.20 2.84
CA VAL A 6 17.62 -1.01 2.61
C VAL A 6 16.89 -2.27 3.03
N VAL A 7 15.91 -2.16 3.92
CA VAL A 7 15.10 -3.30 4.36
C VAL A 7 13.72 -3.25 3.70
N GLY A 8 13.49 -4.17 2.78
CA GLY A 8 12.29 -4.32 1.96
C GLY A 8 12.56 -4.03 0.48
N ALA A 9 12.18 -4.97 -0.39
CA ALA A 9 12.28 -4.84 -1.86
C ALA A 9 10.91 -4.70 -2.52
N GLY A 10 10.00 -3.96 -1.87
CA GLY A 10 8.66 -3.64 -2.40
C GLY A 10 8.66 -2.48 -3.39
N LEU A 11 7.46 -1.92 -3.64
CA LEU A 11 7.25 -0.80 -4.58
C LEU A 11 8.18 0.38 -4.32
N GLY A 12 8.33 0.78 -3.05
CA GLY A 12 9.26 1.85 -2.66
C GLY A 12 10.71 1.36 -2.59
N GLY A 13 10.96 0.26 -1.87
CA GLY A 13 12.31 -0.18 -1.53
C GLY A 13 13.22 -0.49 -2.73
N MET A 14 12.69 -1.16 -3.75
CA MET A 14 13.48 -1.46 -4.95
C MET A 14 13.74 -0.22 -5.79
N ALA A 15 12.71 0.62 -6.00
CA ALA A 15 12.85 1.89 -6.74
C ALA A 15 13.82 2.85 -6.03
N GLY A 16 13.71 2.94 -4.71
CA GLY A 16 14.56 3.74 -3.85
C GLY A 16 16.01 3.28 -3.83
N ALA A 17 16.27 1.97 -3.85
CA ALA A 17 17.63 1.45 -3.95
C ALA A 17 18.30 1.83 -5.28
N TYR A 18 17.55 1.82 -6.39
CA TYR A 18 18.05 2.36 -7.67
C TYR A 18 18.34 3.86 -7.58
N GLU A 19 17.46 4.63 -6.94
CA GLU A 19 17.65 6.07 -6.77
C GLU A 19 18.86 6.40 -5.89
N LEU A 20 19.09 5.66 -4.80
CA LEU A 20 20.30 5.77 -4.01
C LEU A 20 21.54 5.51 -4.87
N ARG A 21 21.54 4.45 -5.69
CA ARG A 21 22.68 4.16 -6.56
C ARG A 21 22.90 5.23 -7.63
N ASP A 22 21.84 5.81 -8.17
CA ASP A 22 21.94 6.87 -9.19
C ASP A 22 22.50 8.17 -8.61
N ASN A 23 22.24 8.46 -7.33
CA ASN A 23 22.65 9.72 -6.66
C ASN A 23 23.95 9.61 -5.85
N LEU A 24 24.44 8.40 -5.58
CA LEU A 24 25.60 8.18 -4.70
C LEU A 24 26.82 7.64 -5.46
N PRO A 25 28.05 7.93 -4.99
CA PRO A 25 29.28 7.38 -5.55
C PRO A 25 29.27 5.84 -5.61
N LYS A 26 29.97 5.27 -6.59
CA LYS A 26 30.00 3.82 -6.81
C LYS A 26 30.68 3.05 -5.67
N GLU A 27 31.53 3.73 -4.91
CA GLU A 27 32.26 3.25 -3.75
C GLU A 27 31.35 3.01 -2.54
N ILE A 28 30.16 3.63 -2.51
CA ILE A 28 29.17 3.38 -1.46
C ILE A 28 28.56 2.00 -1.69
N LYS A 29 28.66 1.13 -0.68
CA LYS A 29 28.05 -0.19 -0.69
C LYS A 29 26.56 -0.04 -0.40
N ILE A 30 25.71 -0.61 -1.25
CA ILE A 30 24.25 -0.63 -1.07
C ILE A 30 23.80 -2.08 -1.04
N THR A 31 23.08 -2.47 0.01
CA THR A 31 22.52 -3.81 0.14
C THR A 31 21.02 -3.73 0.40
N VAL A 32 20.23 -4.41 -0.42
CA VAL A 32 18.79 -4.58 -0.21
C VAL A 32 18.54 -5.93 0.45
N VAL A 33 17.84 -5.92 1.60
CA VAL A 33 17.44 -7.12 2.33
C VAL A 33 15.93 -7.28 2.21
N ASN A 34 15.46 -8.44 1.79
CA ASN A 34 14.03 -8.71 1.64
C ASN A 34 13.68 -10.13 2.07
N GLU A 35 12.51 -10.34 2.69
CA GLU A 35 12.09 -11.68 3.13
C GLU A 35 11.81 -12.65 1.98
N ARG A 36 11.54 -12.14 0.78
CA ARG A 36 11.31 -12.90 -0.46
C ARG A 36 12.41 -12.58 -1.46
N ASP A 37 12.67 -13.51 -2.38
CA ASP A 37 13.66 -13.38 -3.45
C ASP A 37 13.19 -12.56 -4.67
N HIS A 38 11.90 -12.25 -4.74
CA HIS A 38 11.27 -11.59 -5.88
C HIS A 38 10.67 -10.24 -5.52
N TYR A 39 10.60 -9.39 -6.55
CA TYR A 39 9.77 -8.21 -6.57
C TYR A 39 8.34 -8.58 -7.00
N GLN A 40 7.33 -7.87 -6.48
CA GLN A 40 5.95 -7.98 -6.95
C GLN A 40 5.30 -6.59 -7.08
N PHE A 41 4.53 -6.39 -8.15
CA PHE A 41 3.76 -5.17 -8.37
C PHE A 41 2.39 -5.27 -7.67
N VAL A 42 2.38 -4.91 -6.38
CA VAL A 42 1.21 -4.98 -5.48
C VAL A 42 -0.10 -4.43 -6.07
N PRO A 43 -0.13 -3.30 -6.82
CA PRO A 43 -1.39 -2.74 -7.33
C PRO A 43 -2.18 -3.65 -8.29
N SER A 44 -1.58 -4.73 -8.78
CA SER A 44 -2.22 -5.70 -9.68
C SER A 44 -2.68 -6.98 -8.98
N ASN A 45 -2.45 -7.13 -7.67
CA ASN A 45 -2.95 -8.27 -6.90
C ASN A 45 -4.48 -8.46 -7.00
N PRO A 46 -5.34 -7.41 -7.01
CA PRO A 46 -6.77 -7.60 -7.26
C PRO A 46 -7.07 -8.33 -8.59
N TRP A 47 -6.29 -8.09 -9.64
CA TRP A 47 -6.46 -8.76 -10.94
C TRP A 47 -6.08 -10.25 -10.90
N ILE A 48 -5.08 -10.63 -10.08
CA ILE A 48 -4.74 -12.04 -9.85
C ILE A 48 -5.94 -12.76 -9.23
N ALA A 49 -6.57 -12.15 -8.23
CA ALA A 49 -7.67 -12.76 -7.47
C ALA A 49 -8.91 -13.08 -8.33
N VAL A 50 -9.13 -12.40 -9.46
CA VAL A 50 -10.20 -12.73 -10.42
C VAL A 50 -9.69 -13.44 -11.69
N GLY A 51 -8.40 -13.77 -11.75
CA GLY A 51 -7.79 -14.52 -12.86
C GLY A 51 -7.49 -13.69 -14.11
N TRP A 52 -7.39 -12.37 -14.01
CA TRP A 52 -7.06 -11.47 -15.13
C TRP A 52 -5.55 -11.24 -15.32
N ARG A 53 -4.77 -11.70 -14.34
CA ARG A 53 -3.30 -11.78 -14.37
C ARG A 53 -2.86 -13.09 -13.73
N LYS A 54 -1.61 -13.46 -13.97
CA LYS A 54 -0.87 -14.52 -13.30
C LYS A 54 0.33 -13.94 -12.54
N ARG A 55 0.89 -14.72 -11.62
CA ARG A 55 2.10 -14.36 -10.85
C ARG A 55 3.23 -13.82 -11.71
N ASP A 56 3.54 -14.50 -12.80
CA ASP A 56 4.66 -14.14 -13.67
C ASP A 56 4.41 -12.84 -14.48
N ASP A 57 3.15 -12.40 -14.59
CA ASP A 57 2.83 -11.13 -15.23
C ASP A 57 3.27 -9.92 -14.38
N ILE A 58 3.32 -10.09 -13.05
CA ILE A 58 3.48 -8.98 -12.09
C ILE A 58 4.65 -9.15 -11.11
N SER A 59 5.42 -10.24 -11.21
CA SER A 59 6.55 -10.53 -10.34
C SER A 59 7.77 -11.02 -11.11
N PHE A 60 8.95 -10.88 -10.51
CA PHE A 60 10.22 -11.36 -11.06
C PHE A 60 11.31 -11.43 -9.98
N PRO A 61 12.34 -12.29 -10.12
CA PRO A 61 13.46 -12.36 -9.17
C PRO A 61 14.18 -11.01 -9.05
N ALA A 62 14.39 -10.50 -7.83
CA ALA A 62 14.96 -9.15 -7.64
C ALA A 62 16.48 -9.12 -7.88
N ALA A 63 17.19 -10.16 -7.44
CA ALA A 63 18.65 -10.20 -7.40
C ALA A 63 19.33 -9.87 -8.74
N PRO A 64 18.93 -10.47 -9.89
CA PRO A 64 19.61 -10.22 -11.16
C PRO A 64 19.49 -8.76 -11.65
N TYR A 65 18.42 -8.05 -11.27
CA TYR A 65 18.20 -6.68 -11.71
C TYR A 65 18.90 -5.67 -10.80
N LEU A 66 18.94 -5.93 -9.49
CA LEU A 66 19.74 -5.14 -8.53
C LEU A 66 21.24 -5.26 -8.81
N ALA A 67 21.73 -6.48 -9.11
CA ALA A 67 23.13 -6.72 -9.41
C ALA A 67 23.63 -5.94 -10.64
N LYS A 68 22.80 -5.75 -11.68
CA LYS A 68 23.13 -4.91 -12.85
C LYS A 68 23.43 -3.46 -12.50
N LYS A 69 22.99 -3.01 -11.32
CA LYS A 69 23.21 -1.66 -10.79
C LYS A 69 24.22 -1.64 -9.64
N ASN A 70 25.00 -2.71 -9.46
CA ASN A 70 25.96 -2.81 -8.35
C ASN A 70 25.27 -2.62 -6.97
N ILE A 71 24.12 -3.24 -6.80
CA ILE A 71 23.38 -3.28 -5.54
C ILE A 71 23.32 -4.74 -5.09
N ASP A 72 23.82 -5.00 -3.89
CA ASP A 72 23.77 -6.34 -3.29
C ASP A 72 22.33 -6.66 -2.88
N PHE A 73 21.97 -7.94 -2.95
CA PHE A 73 20.65 -8.40 -2.55
C PHE A 73 20.74 -9.62 -1.64
N ILE A 74 20.02 -9.57 -0.53
CA ILE A 74 19.93 -10.66 0.45
C ILE A 74 18.46 -11.04 0.61
N ALA A 75 18.10 -12.22 0.12
CA ALA A 75 16.78 -12.82 0.27
C ALA A 75 16.64 -13.48 1.66
N GLN A 76 16.69 -12.68 2.72
CA GLN A 76 16.52 -13.14 4.10
C GLN A 76 15.61 -12.21 4.87
N ARG A 77 14.74 -12.78 5.72
CA ARG A 77 13.93 -12.00 6.65
C ARG A 77 14.82 -11.40 7.73
N VAL A 78 14.68 -10.09 7.98
CA VAL A 78 15.25 -9.44 9.17
C VAL A 78 14.39 -9.84 10.38
N GLN A 79 15.01 -10.48 11.37
CA GLN A 79 14.34 -10.88 12.61
C GLN A 79 14.37 -9.77 13.66
N ARG A 80 15.50 -9.05 13.76
CA ARG A 80 15.69 -7.97 14.74
C ARG A 80 16.60 -6.90 14.16
N ILE A 81 16.29 -5.64 14.48
CA ILE A 81 17.14 -4.48 14.20
C ILE A 81 17.78 -4.06 15.52
N ASP A 82 19.11 -4.12 15.62
CA ASP A 82 19.87 -3.57 16.73
C ASP A 82 20.36 -2.17 16.35
N ALA A 83 19.52 -1.17 16.63
CA ALA A 83 19.78 0.21 16.27
C ALA A 83 20.95 0.85 17.06
N ALA A 84 21.30 0.30 18.24
CA ALA A 84 22.42 0.78 19.03
C ALA A 84 23.75 0.26 18.48
N ALA A 85 23.77 -0.98 18.00
CA ALA A 85 24.95 -1.60 17.37
C ALA A 85 25.04 -1.37 15.85
N ASN A 86 24.07 -0.68 15.24
CA ASN A 86 23.93 -0.51 13.80
C ASN A 86 23.99 -1.83 13.02
N ALA A 87 23.19 -2.82 13.45
CA ALA A 87 23.22 -4.15 12.86
C ALA A 87 21.82 -4.78 12.70
N LEU A 88 21.67 -5.64 11.69
CA LEU A 88 20.49 -6.45 11.44
C LEU A 88 20.78 -7.91 11.73
N HIS A 89 19.93 -8.56 12.52
CA HIS A 89 19.93 -10.00 12.70
C HIS A 89 19.01 -10.65 11.67
N LEU A 90 19.59 -11.45 10.79
CA LEU A 90 18.87 -12.14 9.72
C LEU A 90 18.37 -13.51 10.18
N ALA A 91 17.35 -14.04 9.50
CA ALA A 91 16.71 -15.29 9.90
C ALA A 91 17.59 -16.53 9.81
N ASN A 92 18.65 -16.49 9.01
CA ASN A 92 19.69 -17.51 8.90
C ASN A 92 20.78 -17.38 9.98
N GLY A 93 20.67 -16.43 10.91
CA GLY A 93 21.66 -16.17 11.97
C GLY A 93 22.79 -15.22 11.57
N GLU A 94 22.83 -14.76 10.32
CA GLU A 94 23.81 -13.77 9.88
C GLU A 94 23.56 -12.40 10.52
N LEU A 95 24.65 -11.68 10.79
CA LEU A 95 24.64 -10.30 11.26
C LEU A 95 25.09 -9.38 10.12
N LEU A 96 24.28 -8.39 9.79
CA LEU A 96 24.58 -7.40 8.75
C LEU A 96 24.69 -6.00 9.37
N SER A 97 25.91 -5.46 9.44
CA SER A 97 26.16 -4.08 9.89
C SER A 97 25.73 -3.07 8.83
N TYR A 98 25.46 -1.83 9.25
CA TYR A 98 25.21 -0.70 8.36
C TYR A 98 25.80 0.60 8.93
N ASP A 99 26.10 1.56 8.06
CA ASP A 99 26.31 2.95 8.46
C ASP A 99 24.99 3.73 8.40
N TYR A 100 24.18 3.48 7.36
CA TYR A 100 22.82 4.00 7.20
C TYR A 100 21.81 2.88 6.97
N LEU A 101 20.64 3.00 7.59
CA LEU A 101 19.53 2.07 7.42
C LEU A 101 18.32 2.79 6.84
N VAL A 102 17.76 2.27 5.75
CA VAL A 102 16.46 2.72 5.22
C VAL A 102 15.43 1.62 5.39
N ILE A 103 14.40 1.89 6.20
CA ILE A 103 13.31 0.96 6.46
C ILE A 103 12.19 1.19 5.44
N ALA A 104 11.91 0.17 4.63
CA ALA A 104 10.86 0.17 3.61
C ALA A 104 10.09 -1.15 3.59
N THR A 105 9.82 -1.68 4.78
CA THR A 105 9.24 -3.02 5.02
C THR A 105 7.77 -3.16 4.63
N GLY A 106 7.09 -2.05 4.34
CA GLY A 106 5.66 -2.06 4.08
C GLY A 106 4.84 -2.39 5.34
N PRO A 107 3.64 -2.95 5.19
CA PRO A 107 2.77 -3.27 6.33
C PRO A 107 2.90 -4.73 6.80
N LYS A 108 2.77 -4.93 8.12
CA LYS A 108 2.22 -6.17 8.68
C LYS A 108 0.70 -6.13 8.54
N LEU A 109 0.12 -7.21 8.02
CA LEU A 109 -1.33 -7.35 7.83
C LEU A 109 -1.96 -7.86 9.12
N ALA A 110 -2.68 -6.99 9.82
CA ALA A 110 -3.13 -7.22 11.19
C ALA A 110 -4.45 -8.01 11.25
N PHE A 111 -4.51 -9.19 10.63
CA PHE A 111 -5.71 -10.03 10.64
C PHE A 111 -6.07 -10.49 12.06
N GLU A 112 -5.09 -10.58 12.97
CA GLU A 112 -5.31 -10.95 14.37
C GLU A 112 -6.19 -9.95 15.15
N GLU A 113 -6.41 -8.74 14.64
CA GLU A 113 -7.31 -7.76 15.27
C GLU A 113 -8.80 -8.11 15.10
N VAL A 114 -9.14 -9.09 14.24
CA VAL A 114 -10.50 -9.57 14.03
C VAL A 114 -10.51 -11.10 14.10
N VAL A 115 -11.22 -11.65 15.07
CA VAL A 115 -11.31 -13.11 15.27
C VAL A 115 -11.91 -13.76 14.03
N GLY A 116 -11.20 -14.76 13.48
CA GLY A 116 -11.61 -15.49 12.28
C GLY A 116 -11.29 -14.78 10.95
N ALA A 117 -10.59 -13.64 10.96
CA ALA A 117 -10.21 -12.94 9.73
C ALA A 117 -8.92 -13.47 9.10
N GLY A 118 -8.82 -13.24 7.79
CA GLY A 118 -7.61 -13.45 7.02
C GLY A 118 -7.50 -14.84 6.37
N PRO A 119 -6.61 -14.96 5.37
CA PRO A 119 -6.51 -16.16 4.54
C PRO A 119 -5.75 -17.32 5.20
N HIS A 120 -5.19 -17.12 6.40
CA HIS A 120 -4.41 -18.11 7.13
C HIS A 120 -5.12 -18.47 8.44
N GLY A 121 -5.84 -19.58 8.45
CA GLY A 121 -6.60 -20.04 9.63
C GLY A 121 -7.88 -19.25 9.91
N GLY A 122 -8.22 -18.28 9.05
CA GLY A 122 -9.50 -17.55 9.09
C GLY A 122 -10.39 -17.86 7.89
N TYR A 123 -11.46 -17.08 7.73
CA TYR A 123 -12.53 -17.32 6.76
C TYR A 123 -12.62 -16.27 5.65
N THR A 124 -11.72 -15.28 5.61
CA THR A 124 -11.74 -14.22 4.57
C THR A 124 -10.46 -14.19 3.75
N GLN A 125 -10.59 -13.85 2.48
CA GLN A 125 -9.47 -13.65 1.58
C GLN A 125 -8.90 -12.23 1.70
N SER A 126 -7.72 -12.02 1.09
CA SER A 126 -7.08 -10.73 0.96
C SER A 126 -6.39 -10.61 -0.39
N VAL A 127 -6.18 -9.37 -0.85
CA VAL A 127 -5.42 -9.07 -2.08
C VAL A 127 -4.20 -8.20 -1.78
N CYS A 128 -3.76 -8.13 -0.52
CA CYS A 128 -2.62 -7.31 -0.12
C CYS A 128 -1.26 -7.89 -0.54
N THR A 129 -1.19 -9.21 -0.72
CA THR A 129 0.01 -9.91 -1.21
C THR A 129 -0.36 -10.78 -2.40
N LEU A 130 0.64 -11.09 -3.23
CA LEU A 130 0.48 -12.00 -4.35
C LEU A 130 -0.01 -13.39 -3.91
N ASP A 131 0.57 -13.95 -2.84
CA ASP A 131 0.17 -15.27 -2.30
C ASP A 131 -1.30 -15.26 -1.83
N HIS A 132 -1.73 -14.17 -1.17
CA HIS A 132 -3.12 -14.00 -0.77
C HIS A 132 -4.05 -13.84 -1.96
N ALA A 133 -3.62 -13.14 -3.01
CA ALA A 133 -4.41 -12.97 -4.21
C ALA A 133 -4.61 -14.29 -4.98
N GLU A 134 -3.62 -15.18 -5.01
CA GLU A 134 -3.78 -16.53 -5.55
C GLU A 134 -4.73 -17.38 -4.71
N ALA A 135 -4.67 -17.27 -3.38
CA ALA A 135 -5.64 -17.91 -2.49
C ALA A 135 -7.06 -17.37 -2.73
N ALA A 136 -7.21 -16.06 -2.91
CA ALA A 136 -8.46 -15.41 -3.28
C ALA A 136 -8.99 -15.90 -4.64
N HIS A 137 -8.09 -16.15 -5.60
CA HIS A 137 -8.45 -16.74 -6.89
C HIS A 137 -9.03 -18.14 -6.75
N ASN A 138 -8.39 -19.00 -5.95
CA ASN A 138 -8.90 -20.34 -5.67
C ASN A 138 -10.30 -20.29 -5.02
N ASP A 139 -10.53 -19.33 -4.14
CA ASP A 139 -11.82 -19.11 -3.51
C ASP A 139 -12.88 -18.56 -4.49
N PHE A 140 -12.49 -17.64 -5.37
CA PHE A 140 -13.34 -17.17 -6.48
C PHE A 140 -13.76 -18.33 -7.40
N GLN A 141 -12.87 -19.28 -7.70
CA GLN A 141 -13.23 -20.48 -8.46
C GLN A 141 -14.26 -21.36 -7.73
N LYS A 142 -14.25 -21.40 -6.39
CA LYS A 142 -15.29 -22.09 -5.60
C LYS A 142 -16.62 -21.35 -5.71
N LEU A 143 -16.62 -20.02 -5.62
CA LEU A 143 -17.81 -19.19 -5.80
C LEU A 143 -18.45 -19.41 -7.18
N LEU A 144 -17.66 -19.58 -8.25
CA LEU A 144 -18.18 -19.87 -9.58
C LEU A 144 -18.89 -21.23 -9.66
N ARG A 145 -18.44 -22.22 -8.90
CA ARG A 145 -19.06 -23.56 -8.82
C ARG A 145 -20.28 -23.60 -7.91
N ASN A 146 -20.22 -22.86 -6.80
CA ASN A 146 -21.29 -22.77 -5.82
C ASN A 146 -21.60 -21.30 -5.55
N THR A 147 -22.48 -20.71 -6.37
CA THR A 147 -22.85 -19.30 -6.26
C THR A 147 -23.59 -19.03 -4.97
N GLY A 148 -23.25 -17.94 -4.29
CA GLY A 148 -23.95 -17.48 -3.09
C GLY A 148 -23.54 -16.06 -2.71
N PRO A 149 -23.93 -15.59 -1.51
CA PRO A 149 -23.64 -14.23 -1.07
C PRO A 149 -22.13 -13.95 -0.99
N VAL A 150 -21.75 -12.70 -1.23
CA VAL A 150 -20.37 -12.22 -1.22
C VAL A 150 -20.25 -11.00 -0.32
N ILE A 151 -19.17 -10.93 0.45
CA ILE A 151 -18.80 -9.76 1.25
C ILE A 151 -17.43 -9.24 0.84
N VAL A 152 -17.36 -8.01 0.35
CA VAL A 152 -16.08 -7.32 0.07
C VAL A 152 -15.96 -6.10 0.96
N GLY A 153 -14.76 -5.72 1.39
CA GLY A 153 -14.67 -4.58 2.29
C GLY A 153 -13.32 -4.28 2.90
N ALA A 154 -13.37 -3.48 3.97
CA ALA A 154 -12.22 -3.10 4.77
C ALA A 154 -12.59 -3.11 6.26
N PHE A 155 -11.76 -3.74 7.09
CA PHE A 155 -11.95 -3.79 8.53
C PHE A 155 -11.64 -2.45 9.20
N GLN A 156 -12.08 -2.30 10.45
CA GLN A 156 -11.63 -1.22 11.33
C GLN A 156 -10.10 -1.12 11.35
N GLY A 157 -9.58 0.10 11.32
CA GLY A 157 -8.15 0.42 11.29
C GLY A 157 -7.49 0.28 9.91
N ALA A 158 -8.21 -0.19 8.88
CA ALA A 158 -7.72 -0.19 7.51
C ALA A 158 -7.35 1.22 7.05
N SER A 159 -6.32 1.31 6.21
CA SER A 159 -5.87 2.57 5.62
C SER A 159 -5.82 2.56 4.10
N CYS A 160 -6.12 1.43 3.46
CA CYS A 160 -5.99 1.25 2.02
C CYS A 160 -7.34 0.84 1.43
N PHE A 161 -8.27 1.77 1.27
CA PHE A 161 -9.66 1.45 0.88
C PHE A 161 -9.84 1.23 -0.63
N GLY A 162 -9.02 1.90 -1.46
CA GLY A 162 -9.11 1.83 -2.93
C GLY A 162 -9.19 0.41 -3.49
N PRO A 163 -8.30 -0.52 -3.08
CA PRO A 163 -8.34 -1.90 -3.55
C PRO A 163 -9.61 -2.68 -3.14
N ALA A 164 -10.33 -2.30 -2.09
CA ALA A 164 -11.60 -2.94 -1.71
C ALA A 164 -12.72 -2.53 -2.68
N TYR A 165 -12.78 -1.24 -3.04
CA TYR A 165 -13.67 -0.76 -4.10
C TYR A 165 -13.33 -1.41 -5.44
N GLU A 166 -12.06 -1.39 -5.84
CA GLU A 166 -11.58 -2.05 -7.06
C GLU A 166 -11.97 -3.52 -7.10
N TYR A 167 -11.65 -4.29 -6.04
CA TYR A 167 -11.97 -5.71 -5.99
C TYR A 167 -13.48 -5.97 -6.11
N SER A 168 -14.31 -5.14 -5.48
CA SER A 168 -15.77 -5.22 -5.61
C SER A 168 -16.22 -5.11 -7.06
N PHE A 169 -15.70 -4.12 -7.79
CA PHE A 169 -16.08 -3.87 -9.17
C PHE A 169 -15.54 -4.90 -10.17
N ILE A 170 -14.29 -5.34 -10.00
CA ILE A 170 -13.71 -6.36 -10.88
C ILE A 170 -14.32 -7.74 -10.62
N LEU A 171 -14.63 -8.09 -9.36
CA LEU A 171 -15.34 -9.32 -9.02
C LEU A 171 -16.74 -9.32 -9.64
N GLU A 172 -17.47 -8.22 -9.50
CA GLU A 172 -18.79 -8.05 -10.10
C GLU A 172 -18.76 -8.20 -11.62
N THR A 173 -17.76 -7.59 -12.27
CA THR A 173 -17.52 -7.71 -13.70
C THR A 173 -17.14 -9.13 -14.10
N ALA A 174 -16.29 -9.81 -13.33
CA ALA A 174 -15.90 -11.20 -13.57
C ALA A 174 -17.11 -12.14 -13.45
N LEU A 175 -18.00 -11.95 -12.46
CA LEU A 175 -19.23 -12.71 -12.31
C LEU A 175 -20.20 -12.49 -13.49
N ARG A 176 -20.29 -11.26 -14.02
CA ARG A 176 -21.06 -10.97 -15.25
C ARG A 176 -20.48 -11.69 -16.47
N ARG A 177 -19.15 -11.68 -16.63
CA ARG A 177 -18.46 -12.39 -17.72
C ARG A 177 -18.73 -13.90 -17.68
N HIS A 178 -18.81 -14.47 -16.49
CA HIS A 178 -19.18 -15.88 -16.27
C HIS A 178 -20.70 -16.13 -16.30
N LYS A 179 -21.53 -15.10 -16.49
CA LYS A 179 -22.99 -15.19 -16.54
C LYS A 179 -23.61 -15.79 -15.27
N VAL A 180 -23.06 -15.46 -14.10
CA VAL A 180 -23.56 -15.94 -12.79
C VAL A 180 -23.89 -14.82 -11.81
N ARG A 181 -23.69 -13.54 -12.19
CA ARG A 181 -23.87 -12.38 -11.31
C ARG A 181 -25.27 -12.28 -10.72
N ASP A 182 -26.30 -12.70 -11.44
CA ASP A 182 -27.70 -12.74 -11.03
C ASP A 182 -27.96 -13.65 -9.81
N ARG A 183 -27.06 -14.60 -9.54
CA ARG A 183 -27.15 -15.55 -8.42
C ARG A 183 -26.22 -15.22 -7.25
N VAL A 184 -25.54 -14.07 -7.29
CA VAL A 184 -24.51 -13.68 -6.31
C VAL A 184 -24.87 -12.34 -5.68
N PRO A 185 -25.61 -12.31 -4.54
CA PRO A 185 -25.79 -11.08 -3.76
C PRO A 185 -24.43 -10.55 -3.29
N MET A 186 -24.18 -9.24 -3.42
CA MET A 186 -22.92 -8.62 -2.98
C MET A 186 -23.19 -7.52 -1.97
N THR A 187 -22.43 -7.53 -0.87
CA THR A 187 -22.44 -6.49 0.16
C THR A 187 -21.03 -5.95 0.36
N TYR A 188 -20.90 -4.63 0.35
CA TYR A 188 -19.68 -3.92 0.68
C TYR A 188 -19.68 -3.50 2.16
N VAL A 189 -18.69 -3.90 2.94
CA VAL A 189 -18.61 -3.60 4.38
C VAL A 189 -17.38 -2.76 4.65
N THR A 190 -17.54 -1.55 5.18
CA THR A 190 -16.41 -0.65 5.41
C THR A 190 -16.49 0.08 6.73
N SER A 191 -15.33 0.25 7.36
CA SER A 191 -15.15 1.13 8.52
C SER A 191 -15.25 2.62 8.16
N GLU A 192 -15.27 2.98 6.87
CA GLU A 192 -15.45 4.36 6.44
C GLU A 192 -16.79 4.94 6.92
N PRO A 193 -16.84 6.23 7.30
CA PRO A 193 -18.09 6.89 7.72
C PRO A 193 -19.09 7.06 6.58
N TYR A 194 -18.60 7.09 5.34
CA TYR A 194 -19.41 7.10 4.13
C TYR A 194 -18.61 6.47 2.99
N ILE A 195 -19.30 6.01 1.95
CA ILE A 195 -18.67 5.44 0.76
C ILE A 195 -17.76 6.47 0.08
N GLY A 196 -16.52 6.10 -0.21
CA GLY A 196 -15.57 6.99 -0.87
C GLY A 196 -14.89 8.01 0.04
N HIS A 197 -14.91 7.80 1.35
CA HIS A 197 -14.09 8.56 2.31
C HIS A 197 -12.58 8.33 2.08
N LEU A 198 -12.20 7.10 1.72
CA LEU A 198 -10.86 6.66 1.32
C LEU A 198 -9.75 6.87 2.37
N GLY A 199 -10.11 7.15 3.63
CA GLY A 199 -9.16 7.49 4.69
C GLY A 199 -8.58 8.92 4.55
N LEU A 200 -9.23 9.75 3.74
CA LEU A 200 -8.75 11.06 3.28
C LEU A 200 -9.78 12.18 3.42
N GLY A 201 -10.90 11.95 4.12
CA GLY A 201 -12.02 12.92 4.14
C GLY A 201 -12.71 13.06 2.78
N GLY A 202 -12.60 12.04 1.90
CA GLY A 202 -13.06 12.11 0.52
C GLY A 202 -12.08 12.82 -0.42
N VAL A 203 -12.18 12.53 -1.72
CA VAL A 203 -11.38 13.17 -2.77
C VAL A 203 -12.30 13.53 -3.93
N GLY A 204 -12.52 14.83 -4.16
CA GLY A 204 -13.46 15.30 -5.18
C GLY A 204 -14.86 14.71 -4.97
N ASP A 205 -15.46 14.17 -6.03
CA ASP A 205 -16.78 13.53 -5.98
C ASP A 205 -16.71 12.01 -5.72
N SER A 206 -15.70 11.55 -4.95
CA SER A 206 -15.52 10.12 -4.65
C SER A 206 -16.78 9.49 -4.04
N LYS A 207 -17.49 10.23 -3.17
CA LYS A 207 -18.71 9.77 -2.51
C LYS A 207 -19.83 9.47 -3.50
N SER A 208 -20.33 10.50 -4.19
CA SER A 208 -21.49 10.35 -5.08
C SER A 208 -21.20 9.37 -6.21
N MET A 209 -19.98 9.41 -6.76
CA MET A 209 -19.58 8.49 -7.82
C MET A 209 -19.56 7.03 -7.36
N LEU A 210 -18.88 6.71 -6.25
CA LEU A 210 -18.77 5.32 -5.81
C LEU A 210 -20.12 4.76 -5.33
N GLU A 211 -20.95 5.57 -4.67
CA GLU A 211 -22.32 5.17 -4.35
C GLU A 211 -23.18 4.91 -5.60
N SER A 212 -23.03 5.74 -6.64
CA SER A 212 -23.72 5.55 -7.92
C SER A 212 -23.31 4.23 -8.58
N GLU A 213 -22.01 3.92 -8.58
CA GLU A 213 -21.49 2.69 -9.14
C GLU A 213 -21.95 1.45 -8.38
N PHE A 214 -22.03 1.51 -7.04
CA PHE A 214 -22.62 0.43 -6.26
C PHE A 214 -24.10 0.22 -6.59
N ARG A 215 -24.90 1.29 -6.73
CA ARG A 215 -26.31 1.18 -7.14
C ARG A 215 -26.44 0.56 -8.54
N ASN A 216 -25.68 1.03 -9.52
CA ASN A 216 -25.71 0.52 -10.89
C ASN A 216 -25.32 -0.96 -11.00
N ARG A 217 -24.51 -1.44 -10.05
CA ARG A 217 -24.03 -2.83 -10.00
C ARG A 217 -24.77 -3.68 -8.97
N HIS A 218 -25.83 -3.15 -8.35
CA HIS A 218 -26.61 -3.80 -7.30
C HIS A 218 -25.75 -4.38 -6.16
N ILE A 219 -24.75 -3.60 -5.74
CA ILE A 219 -23.92 -3.89 -4.56
C ILE A 219 -24.54 -3.09 -3.41
N LYS A 220 -24.97 -3.78 -2.35
CA LYS A 220 -25.42 -3.14 -1.10
C LYS A 220 -24.21 -2.75 -0.27
N TRP A 221 -24.34 -1.85 0.71
CA TRP A 221 -23.22 -1.51 1.57
C TRP A 221 -23.62 -1.22 3.02
N ILE A 222 -22.63 -1.34 3.91
CA ILE A 222 -22.70 -0.96 5.33
C ILE A 222 -21.44 -0.11 5.62
N THR A 223 -21.63 1.12 6.06
CA THR A 223 -20.60 2.07 6.51
C THR A 223 -20.57 2.14 8.03
N ASN A 224 -19.58 2.80 8.62
CA ASN A 224 -19.36 2.78 10.08
C ASN A 224 -19.38 1.33 10.64
N ALA A 225 -18.90 0.37 9.84
CA ALA A 225 -18.97 -1.04 10.17
C ALA A 225 -17.73 -1.46 10.97
N ARG A 226 -17.96 -2.05 12.14
CA ARG A 226 -16.95 -2.75 12.93
C ARG A 226 -17.24 -4.24 12.88
N VAL A 227 -16.36 -5.01 12.24
CA VAL A 227 -16.48 -6.46 12.21
C VAL A 227 -15.99 -7.01 13.55
N THR A 228 -16.88 -7.68 14.28
CA THR A 228 -16.58 -8.18 15.64
C THR A 228 -15.93 -9.55 15.59
N ARG A 229 -16.44 -10.44 14.76
CA ARG A 229 -15.88 -11.77 14.49
C ARG A 229 -16.38 -12.33 13.17
N ILE A 230 -15.71 -13.39 12.73
CA ILE A 230 -16.04 -14.13 11.52
C ILE A 230 -16.03 -15.61 11.85
N GLU A 231 -17.06 -16.31 11.40
CA GLU A 231 -17.23 -17.74 11.49
C GLU A 231 -17.32 -18.30 10.07
N GLU A 232 -17.32 -19.63 9.93
CA GLU A 232 -17.45 -20.26 8.61
C GLU A 232 -18.74 -19.82 7.92
N GLY A 233 -18.59 -19.11 6.80
CA GLY A 233 -19.69 -18.62 5.98
C GLY A 233 -20.55 -17.52 6.60
N LYS A 234 -20.14 -16.90 7.72
CA LYS A 234 -20.90 -15.81 8.37
C LYS A 234 -20.00 -14.72 8.96
N MET A 235 -20.36 -13.46 8.74
CA MET A 235 -19.68 -12.28 9.31
C MET A 235 -20.61 -11.51 10.25
N PHE A 236 -20.11 -11.15 11.44
CA PHE A 236 -20.84 -10.41 12.46
C PHE A 236 -20.34 -8.97 12.52
N ILE A 237 -21.25 -8.01 12.43
CA ILE A 237 -20.92 -6.60 12.23
C ILE A 237 -21.74 -5.74 13.20
N ASP A 238 -21.05 -4.87 13.92
CA ASP A 238 -21.65 -3.74 14.61
C ASP A 238 -21.58 -2.52 13.68
N GLU A 239 -22.73 -2.00 13.25
CA GLU A 239 -22.85 -0.71 12.59
C GLU A 239 -22.99 0.37 13.65
N LEU A 240 -22.12 1.38 13.61
CA LEU A 240 -22.13 2.50 14.56
C LEU A 240 -22.79 3.74 13.93
N ASN A 241 -23.39 4.58 14.78
CA ASN A 241 -23.83 5.92 14.38
C ASN A 241 -22.64 6.90 14.34
N ASP A 242 -22.89 8.16 13.95
CA ASP A 242 -21.86 9.20 13.85
C ASP A 242 -21.20 9.57 15.20
N LYS A 243 -21.80 9.16 16.33
CA LYS A 243 -21.23 9.32 17.68
C LYS A 243 -20.39 8.13 18.12
N GLY A 244 -20.29 7.08 17.30
CA GLY A 244 -19.61 5.83 17.63
C GLY A 244 -20.43 4.91 18.55
N GLU A 245 -21.72 5.18 18.71
CA GLU A 245 -22.62 4.33 19.50
C GLU A 245 -23.18 3.21 18.59
N LEU A 246 -23.45 2.03 19.17
CA LEU A 246 -24.03 0.92 18.43
C LEU A 246 -25.40 1.32 17.87
N PHE A 247 -25.54 1.28 16.54
CA PHE A 247 -26.79 1.58 15.84
C PHE A 247 -27.53 0.29 15.46
N ARG A 248 -26.83 -0.70 14.91
CA ARG A 248 -27.42 -1.95 14.45
C ARG A 248 -26.40 -3.09 14.46
N GLN A 249 -26.86 -4.31 14.69
CA GLN A 249 -26.05 -5.52 14.49
C GLN A 249 -26.50 -6.25 13.24
N HIS A 250 -25.54 -6.78 12.49
CA HIS A 250 -25.79 -7.56 11.28
C HIS A 250 -25.11 -8.92 11.37
N GLU A 251 -25.79 -9.92 10.85
CA GLU A 251 -25.23 -11.25 10.56
C GLU A 251 -25.36 -11.50 9.07
N LEU A 252 -24.23 -11.45 8.35
CA LEU A 252 -24.23 -11.59 6.91
C LEU A 252 -23.64 -12.94 6.51
N PRO A 253 -24.39 -13.81 5.80
CA PRO A 253 -23.82 -15.01 5.22
C PRO A 253 -22.91 -14.67 4.04
N PHE A 254 -21.91 -15.50 3.77
CA PHE A 254 -21.08 -15.41 2.58
C PHE A 254 -20.57 -16.79 2.13
N VAL A 255 -20.37 -16.94 0.82
CA VAL A 255 -19.60 -18.05 0.22
C VAL A 255 -18.19 -17.59 -0.12
N HIS A 256 -18.01 -16.31 -0.46
CA HIS A 256 -16.72 -15.70 -0.69
C HIS A 256 -16.65 -14.35 0.03
N SER A 257 -15.53 -14.10 0.71
CA SER A 257 -15.27 -12.81 1.32
C SER A 257 -13.85 -12.34 1.07
N MET A 258 -13.67 -11.06 0.77
CA MET A 258 -12.37 -10.40 0.68
C MET A 258 -12.40 -9.12 1.52
N MET A 259 -11.58 -9.07 2.57
CA MET A 259 -11.53 -7.93 3.48
C MET A 259 -10.11 -7.41 3.61
N LEU A 260 -9.94 -6.09 3.49
CA LEU A 260 -8.66 -5.45 3.72
C LEU A 260 -8.42 -5.24 5.22
N PRO A 261 -7.29 -5.71 5.76
CA PRO A 261 -6.97 -5.58 7.17
C PRO A 261 -6.46 -4.19 7.51
N ALA A 262 -6.48 -3.90 8.81
CA ALA A 262 -5.64 -2.86 9.36
C ALA A 262 -4.16 -3.19 9.12
N PHE A 263 -3.35 -2.13 9.02
CA PHE A 263 -1.91 -2.27 8.92
C PHE A 263 -1.24 -1.96 10.26
N LYS A 264 -0.11 -2.62 10.49
CA LYS A 264 0.84 -2.38 11.58
C LYS A 264 2.26 -2.34 11.02
N GLY A 265 3.22 -1.91 11.85
CA GLY A 265 4.63 -2.18 11.61
C GLY A 265 4.95 -3.66 11.68
N VAL A 266 5.94 -4.10 10.92
CA VAL A 266 6.49 -5.46 11.01
C VAL A 266 7.25 -5.62 12.34
N ASP A 267 7.27 -6.83 12.88
CA ASP A 267 7.74 -7.09 14.25
C ASP A 267 9.19 -6.67 14.48
N ALA A 268 10.09 -6.91 13.51
CA ALA A 268 11.49 -6.51 13.59
C ALA A 268 11.70 -4.98 13.70
N VAL A 269 10.78 -4.19 13.13
CA VAL A 269 10.80 -2.72 13.16
C VAL A 269 10.08 -2.20 14.41
N ALA A 270 8.91 -2.76 14.71
CA ALA A 270 8.12 -2.38 15.88
C ALA A 270 8.85 -2.68 17.20
N GLY A 271 9.72 -3.69 17.22
CA GLY A 271 10.54 -4.06 18.37
C GLY A 271 11.72 -3.12 18.66
N VAL A 272 12.00 -2.12 17.81
CA VAL A 272 13.08 -1.16 18.04
C VAL A 272 12.63 -0.08 19.00
N GLU A 273 13.27 -0.02 20.17
CA GLU A 273 12.92 0.91 21.23
C GLU A 273 13.02 2.37 20.76
N GLY A 274 11.92 3.11 20.94
CA GLY A 274 11.82 4.53 20.61
C GLY A 274 11.83 4.86 19.12
N LEU A 275 11.77 3.87 18.23
CA LEU A 275 11.71 4.09 16.78
C LEU A 275 10.28 4.30 16.26
N CYS A 276 9.31 3.62 16.87
CA CYS A 276 7.96 3.48 16.34
C CYS A 276 6.88 4.07 17.27
N ASN A 277 5.72 4.37 16.69
CA ASN A 277 4.50 4.62 17.44
C ASN A 277 3.90 3.31 18.00
N PRO A 278 2.84 3.35 18.83
CA PRO A 278 2.26 2.13 19.41
C PRO A 278 1.73 1.09 18.41
N ARG A 279 1.49 1.47 17.13
CA ARG A 279 1.12 0.53 16.05
C ARG A 279 2.31 -0.04 15.28
N GLY A 280 3.54 0.28 15.71
CA GLY A 280 4.78 -0.19 15.09
C GLY A 280 5.22 0.59 13.85
N PHE A 281 4.56 1.69 13.51
CA PHE A 281 4.99 2.53 12.38
C PHE A 281 6.15 3.44 12.80
N VAL A 282 7.18 3.54 11.95
CA VAL A 282 8.39 4.34 12.21
C VAL A 282 8.03 5.81 12.30
N ILE A 283 8.45 6.45 13.39
CA ILE A 283 8.33 7.90 13.57
C ILE A 283 9.50 8.57 12.84
N VAL A 284 9.17 9.47 11.91
CA VAL A 284 10.14 10.25 11.14
C VAL A 284 9.85 11.74 11.23
N ASP A 285 10.88 12.56 11.04
CA ASP A 285 10.73 13.98 10.80
C ASP A 285 10.34 14.29 9.33
N LYS A 286 10.25 15.57 8.98
CA LYS A 286 9.93 16.02 7.61
C LYS A 286 10.97 15.61 6.55
N HIS A 287 12.15 15.19 6.98
CA HIS A 287 13.28 14.75 6.15
C HIS A 287 13.38 13.22 6.04
N GLN A 288 12.36 12.50 6.57
CA GLN A 288 12.27 11.04 6.56
C GLN A 288 13.27 10.35 7.48
N ARG A 289 13.88 11.10 8.40
CA ARG A 289 14.87 10.62 9.36
C ARG A 289 14.20 10.32 10.69
N SER A 290 14.66 9.26 11.37
CA SER A 290 14.27 9.01 12.75
C SER A 290 14.76 10.15 13.66
N PRO A 291 13.89 10.72 14.51
CA PRO A 291 14.32 11.70 15.50
C PRO A 291 15.34 11.13 16.50
N ARG A 292 15.23 9.83 16.82
CA ARG A 292 16.07 9.12 17.80
C ARG A 292 17.39 8.63 17.20
N TYR A 293 17.34 7.95 16.06
CA TYR A 293 18.52 7.34 15.43
C TYR A 293 18.84 8.07 14.12
N LYS A 294 19.83 8.97 14.13
CA LYS A 294 20.06 9.90 13.01
C LYS A 294 20.47 9.21 11.71
N ASN A 295 21.02 8.00 11.77
CA ASN A 295 21.38 7.21 10.61
C ASN A 295 20.26 6.27 10.11
N ILE A 296 19.07 6.33 10.72
CA ILE A 296 17.91 5.53 10.31
C ILE A 296 16.89 6.43 9.60
N PHE A 297 16.51 6.05 8.40
CA PHE A 297 15.46 6.67 7.59
C PHE A 297 14.33 5.66 7.34
N SER A 298 13.16 6.16 6.95
CA SER A 298 12.03 5.29 6.62
C SER A 298 11.14 5.90 5.54
N ALA A 299 10.70 5.07 4.60
CA ALA A 299 9.81 5.43 3.51
C ALA A 299 8.82 4.32 3.23
N GLY A 300 7.60 4.68 2.81
CA GLY A 300 6.58 3.71 2.48
C GLY A 300 5.46 3.62 3.52
N VAL A 301 4.72 2.51 3.44
CA VAL A 301 3.58 2.24 4.34
C VAL A 301 4.01 2.11 5.81
N CYS A 302 5.27 1.74 6.07
CA CYS A 302 5.83 1.60 7.42
C CYS A 302 6.04 2.92 8.17
N VAL A 303 5.85 4.07 7.53
CA VAL A 303 5.98 5.39 8.16
C VAL A 303 4.70 5.79 8.93
N ALA A 304 4.88 6.35 10.12
CA ALA A 304 3.81 6.90 10.92
C ALA A 304 3.31 8.21 10.29
N ILE A 305 2.08 8.18 9.78
CA ILE A 305 1.33 9.36 9.36
C ILE A 305 0.04 9.38 10.17
N PRO A 306 -0.27 10.48 10.88
CA PRO A 306 -1.49 10.58 11.67
C PRO A 306 -2.73 10.47 10.77
N PRO A 307 -3.86 9.94 11.29
CA PRO A 307 -5.15 10.01 10.60
C PRO A 307 -5.51 11.46 10.24
N VAL A 308 -6.18 11.65 9.10
CA VAL A 308 -6.64 12.98 8.67
C VAL A 308 -7.72 13.55 9.57
N GLU A 309 -8.56 12.68 10.14
CA GLU A 309 -9.62 13.02 11.08
C GLU A 309 -9.93 11.80 11.95
N GLN A 310 -10.62 12.03 13.07
CA GLN A 310 -11.18 10.95 13.88
C GLN A 310 -12.52 10.51 13.27
N THR A 311 -12.67 9.20 13.07
CA THR A 311 -13.86 8.58 12.47
C THR A 311 -14.57 7.68 13.50
N PRO A 312 -15.90 7.46 13.39
CA PRO A 312 -16.66 6.67 14.37
C PRO A 312 -16.13 5.25 14.54
N VAL A 313 -15.78 4.59 13.43
CA VAL A 313 -14.94 3.40 13.41
C VAL A 313 -13.55 3.81 12.94
N PRO A 314 -12.47 3.42 13.62
CA PRO A 314 -11.13 3.85 13.27
C PRO A 314 -10.79 3.61 11.79
N THR A 315 -10.27 4.63 11.12
CA THR A 315 -9.70 4.53 9.76
C THR A 315 -8.30 5.15 9.74
N GLY A 316 -7.43 4.65 8.86
CA GLY A 316 -6.08 5.18 8.69
C GLY A 316 -5.91 5.93 7.37
N THR A 317 -4.87 6.77 7.31
CA THR A 317 -4.50 7.50 6.09
C THR A 317 -3.67 6.62 5.16
N PRO A 318 -4.02 6.52 3.86
CA PRO A 318 -3.27 5.71 2.89
C PRO A 318 -1.86 6.25 2.66
N LYS A 319 -0.94 5.37 2.25
CA LYS A 319 0.38 5.77 1.75
C LYS A 319 0.53 5.30 0.31
N THR A 320 0.34 6.23 -0.64
CA THR A 320 0.22 5.91 -2.08
C THR A 320 1.57 5.96 -2.80
N GLY A 321 1.65 5.34 -3.99
CA GLY A 321 2.91 5.18 -4.73
C GLY A 321 3.68 6.48 -4.95
N TYR A 322 3.01 7.55 -5.42
CA TYR A 322 3.67 8.84 -5.65
C TYR A 322 4.26 9.43 -4.36
N MET A 323 3.49 9.43 -3.26
CA MET A 323 4.00 9.87 -1.97
C MET A 323 5.22 9.04 -1.55
N ILE A 324 5.20 7.72 -1.73
CA ILE A 324 6.32 6.84 -1.40
C ILE A 324 7.56 7.17 -2.24
N GLU A 325 7.42 7.44 -3.53
CA GLU A 325 8.52 7.88 -4.38
C GLU A 325 9.09 9.23 -3.91
N SER A 326 8.24 10.20 -3.53
CA SER A 326 8.68 11.47 -2.94
C SER A 326 9.44 11.29 -1.62
N MET A 327 9.02 10.34 -0.76
CA MET A 327 9.75 10.00 0.46
C MET A 327 11.16 9.48 0.13
N TRP A 328 11.27 8.61 -0.87
CA TRP A 328 12.54 8.07 -1.32
C TRP A 328 13.47 9.11 -1.92
N THR A 329 12.95 10.02 -2.75
CA THR A 329 13.73 11.13 -3.27
C THR A 329 14.28 12.00 -2.13
N ALA A 330 13.46 12.33 -1.12
CA ALA A 330 13.96 13.06 0.04
C ALA A 330 15.06 12.30 0.80
N ILE A 331 14.91 11.00 1.04
CA ILE A 331 15.94 10.17 1.68
C ILE A 331 17.25 10.19 0.89
N CYS A 332 17.18 10.00 -0.44
CA CYS A 332 18.38 9.96 -1.28
C CYS A 332 19.16 11.28 -1.21
N HIS A 333 18.46 12.42 -1.31
CA HIS A 333 19.07 13.74 -1.17
C HIS A 333 19.65 13.96 0.24
N ASN A 334 18.93 13.56 1.29
CA ASN A 334 19.38 13.79 2.67
C ASN A 334 20.57 12.91 3.05
N ILE A 335 20.63 11.65 2.59
CA ILE A 335 21.80 10.79 2.78
C ILE A 335 22.98 11.33 1.97
N ALA A 336 22.78 11.78 0.72
CA ALA A 336 23.85 12.36 -0.07
C ALA A 336 24.45 13.61 0.60
N ALA A 337 23.61 14.49 1.14
CA ALA A 337 24.05 15.65 1.91
C ALA A 337 24.87 15.24 3.14
N ASP A 338 24.39 14.29 3.94
CA ASP A 338 25.12 13.81 5.12
C ASP A 338 26.52 13.27 4.76
N LEU A 339 26.63 12.52 3.65
CA LEU A 339 27.90 11.97 3.18
C LEU A 339 28.89 13.03 2.69
N ASN A 340 28.39 14.19 2.27
CA ASN A 340 29.20 15.35 1.90
C ASN A 340 29.50 16.28 3.10
N GLY A 341 29.03 15.95 4.30
CA GLY A 341 29.17 16.81 5.48
C GLY A 341 28.20 18.01 5.50
N GLU A 342 27.15 17.95 4.69
CA GLU A 342 26.09 18.96 4.59
C GLU A 342 24.87 18.55 5.42
N ILE A 343 23.95 19.49 5.67
CA ILE A 343 22.69 19.21 6.35
C ILE A 343 21.63 18.87 5.29
N GLY A 344 21.16 17.62 5.28
CA GLY A 344 20.04 17.22 4.43
C GLY A 344 18.73 17.89 4.83
N ASP A 345 18.22 18.78 3.98
CA ASP A 345 17.00 19.56 4.22
C ASP A 345 15.85 19.22 3.25
N ALA A 346 16.03 18.21 2.39
CA ALA A 346 15.02 17.83 1.40
C ALA A 346 13.74 17.31 2.07
N VAL A 347 12.60 17.74 1.55
CA VAL A 347 11.26 17.36 2.04
C VAL A 347 10.41 16.85 0.87
N GLY A 348 9.89 15.64 0.98
CA GLY A 348 9.01 15.05 -0.03
C GLY A 348 7.66 15.76 -0.10
N THR A 349 7.09 15.86 -1.30
CA THR A 349 5.69 16.25 -1.49
C THR A 349 4.77 15.08 -1.19
N TRP A 350 3.76 15.33 -0.35
CA TRP A 350 2.73 14.34 -0.05
C TRP A 350 1.54 14.57 -0.97
N ASN A 351 1.57 13.97 -2.15
CA ASN A 351 0.45 13.93 -3.09
C ASN A 351 -0.08 12.50 -3.21
N ALA A 352 -1.38 12.36 -3.44
CA ALA A 352 -1.98 11.07 -3.77
C ALA A 352 -2.47 11.05 -5.21
N LEU A 353 -1.90 10.14 -6.00
CA LEU A 353 -2.42 9.71 -7.28
C LEU A 353 -2.76 8.22 -7.16
N CYS A 354 -4.00 7.86 -7.45
CA CYS A 354 -4.44 6.47 -7.43
C CYS A 354 -5.23 6.14 -8.68
N LEU A 355 -4.99 4.94 -9.21
CA LEU A 355 -5.70 4.36 -10.34
C LEU A 355 -6.33 3.05 -9.86
N ALA A 356 -7.66 2.98 -9.90
CA ALA A 356 -8.43 1.79 -9.61
C ALA A 356 -9.09 1.29 -10.90
N ASP A 357 -8.96 -0.01 -11.18
CA ASP A 357 -9.76 -0.64 -12.23
C ASP A 357 -11.16 -0.94 -11.70
N MET A 358 -12.17 -0.67 -12.51
CA MET A 358 -13.57 -1.01 -12.23
C MET A 358 -14.06 -2.16 -13.11
N GLY A 359 -13.16 -2.77 -13.90
CA GLY A 359 -13.36 -3.97 -14.69
C GLY A 359 -13.68 -3.72 -16.17
N ASP A 360 -14.55 -2.75 -16.44
CA ASP A 360 -14.94 -2.28 -17.77
C ASP A 360 -14.54 -0.80 -18.01
N THR A 361 -14.27 -0.09 -16.92
CA THR A 361 -13.87 1.31 -16.81
C THR A 361 -12.82 1.40 -15.70
N GLY A 362 -12.25 2.57 -15.43
CA GLY A 362 -11.46 2.80 -14.23
C GLY A 362 -11.80 4.12 -13.55
N ALA A 363 -11.36 4.26 -12.30
CA ALA A 363 -11.44 5.47 -11.51
C ALA A 363 -10.04 5.97 -11.16
N ALA A 364 -9.79 7.26 -11.40
CA ALA A 364 -8.56 7.93 -11.05
C ALA A 364 -8.86 9.09 -10.12
N PHE A 365 -8.00 9.32 -9.13
CA PHE A 365 -8.08 10.50 -8.31
C PHE A 365 -6.71 11.13 -8.06
N LEU A 366 -6.72 12.45 -7.96
CA LEU A 366 -5.56 13.25 -7.57
C LEU A 366 -5.93 14.15 -6.40
N ALA A 367 -5.07 14.15 -5.38
CA ALA A 367 -5.17 15.00 -4.20
C ALA A 367 -3.80 15.63 -3.90
N MET A 368 -3.70 16.95 -3.96
CA MET A 368 -2.47 17.71 -3.72
C MET A 368 -2.72 18.94 -2.81
N PRO A 369 -2.14 18.98 -1.60
CA PRO A 369 -1.55 17.84 -0.89
C PRO A 369 -2.57 16.71 -0.64
N GLN A 370 -2.08 15.53 -0.29
CA GLN A 370 -2.87 14.34 0.00
C GLN A 370 -3.82 14.60 1.18
N ILE A 371 -3.32 15.22 2.25
CA ILE A 371 -4.06 15.58 3.45
C ILE A 371 -4.73 16.95 3.23
N PRO A 372 -6.05 17.11 3.46
CA PRO A 372 -6.75 18.40 3.32
C PRO A 372 -6.19 19.51 4.25
N PRO A 373 -6.39 20.81 3.91
CA PRO A 373 -7.04 21.36 2.71
C PRO A 373 -6.15 21.23 1.45
N ARG A 374 -6.78 21.15 0.26
CA ARG A 374 -6.09 20.80 -1.01
C ARG A 374 -6.10 21.93 -2.03
N ASN A 375 -4.97 22.11 -2.71
CA ASN A 375 -4.85 22.99 -3.88
C ASN A 375 -5.48 22.34 -5.12
N VAL A 376 -5.30 21.02 -5.28
CA VAL A 376 -5.87 20.26 -6.40
C VAL A 376 -6.59 19.02 -5.87
N THR A 377 -7.84 18.85 -6.30
CA THR A 377 -8.65 17.68 -5.96
C THR A 377 -9.58 17.34 -7.12
N TRP A 378 -9.48 16.11 -7.63
CA TRP A 378 -10.46 15.60 -8.59
C TRP A 378 -10.58 14.08 -8.50
N PHE A 379 -11.76 13.60 -8.89
CA PHE A 379 -12.08 12.19 -9.07
C PHE A 379 -12.70 12.04 -10.45
N ARG A 380 -12.22 11.10 -11.26
CA ARG A 380 -12.65 10.92 -12.66
C ARG A 380 -12.82 9.44 -12.98
N LYS A 381 -13.93 9.11 -13.64
CA LYS A 381 -14.21 7.79 -14.22
C LYS A 381 -13.97 7.82 -15.72
N GLY A 382 -13.45 6.73 -16.28
CA GLY A 382 -13.44 6.53 -17.72
C GLY A 382 -12.74 5.26 -18.16
N ARG A 383 -13.00 4.81 -19.39
CA ARG A 383 -12.28 3.68 -20.00
C ARG A 383 -10.79 3.97 -20.17
N TRP A 384 -10.43 5.24 -20.32
CA TRP A 384 -9.03 5.66 -20.39
C TRP A 384 -8.25 5.30 -19.12
N VAL A 385 -8.89 5.28 -17.94
CA VAL A 385 -8.23 4.95 -16.68
C VAL A 385 -7.82 3.48 -16.63
N HIS A 386 -8.66 2.57 -17.12
CA HIS A 386 -8.33 1.16 -17.23
C HIS A 386 -7.03 0.97 -18.05
N TRP A 387 -6.98 1.59 -19.23
CA TRP A 387 -5.79 1.54 -20.08
C TRP A 387 -4.59 2.25 -19.48
N ALA A 388 -4.80 3.37 -18.77
CA ALA A 388 -3.74 4.05 -18.04
C ALA A 388 -3.14 3.16 -16.94
N LYS A 389 -3.97 2.40 -16.21
CA LYS A 389 -3.50 1.44 -15.20
C LYS A 389 -2.71 0.30 -15.84
N VAL A 390 -3.20 -0.29 -16.94
CA VAL A 390 -2.46 -1.33 -17.70
C VAL A 390 -1.12 -0.79 -18.23
N GLY A 391 -1.12 0.44 -18.76
CA GLY A 391 0.09 1.11 -19.22
C GLY A 391 1.09 1.34 -18.09
N PHE A 392 0.61 1.83 -16.94
CA PHE A 392 1.42 2.06 -15.75
C PHE A 392 2.01 0.77 -15.17
N GLU A 393 1.25 -0.34 -15.13
CA GLU A 393 1.77 -1.66 -14.74
C GLU A 393 2.98 -2.05 -15.60
N LYS A 394 2.82 -2.05 -16.93
CA LYS A 394 3.89 -2.43 -17.86
C LYS A 394 5.09 -1.49 -17.75
N TYR A 395 4.81 -0.20 -17.63
CA TYR A 395 5.80 0.85 -17.44
C TYR A 395 6.63 0.62 -16.18
N PHE A 396 5.96 0.43 -15.04
CA PHE A 396 6.63 0.28 -13.75
C PHE A 396 7.45 -1.01 -13.70
N LEU A 397 6.92 -2.12 -14.22
CA LEU A 397 7.66 -3.38 -14.32
C LEU A 397 8.89 -3.24 -15.23
N TYR A 398 8.76 -2.56 -16.37
CA TYR A 398 9.88 -2.25 -17.25
C TYR A 398 10.95 -1.42 -16.53
N LYS A 399 10.53 -0.36 -15.83
CA LYS A 399 11.39 0.53 -15.04
C LYS A 399 12.17 -0.25 -13.97
N MET A 400 11.51 -1.14 -13.23
CA MET A 400 12.17 -1.97 -12.22
C MET A 400 13.14 -3.00 -12.79
N LYS A 401 12.86 -3.56 -13.98
CA LYS A 401 13.75 -4.50 -14.70
C LYS A 401 14.96 -3.81 -15.33
N ASN A 402 14.88 -2.50 -15.62
CA ASN A 402 16.00 -1.73 -16.16
C ASN A 402 16.79 -0.95 -15.08
N GLY A 403 16.33 -1.01 -13.83
CA GLY A 403 16.94 -0.32 -12.69
C GLY A 403 16.99 1.18 -12.88
N SER A 404 15.84 1.78 -13.20
CA SER A 404 15.69 3.22 -13.32
C SER A 404 14.82 3.75 -12.18
N SER A 405 15.30 4.80 -11.51
CA SER A 405 14.62 5.48 -10.40
C SER A 405 13.49 6.43 -10.84
N GLU A 406 13.78 7.32 -11.77
CA GLU A 406 12.83 8.22 -12.43
C GLU A 406 13.40 8.58 -13.82
N PRO A 407 12.93 7.93 -14.90
CA PRO A 407 13.32 8.32 -16.24
C PRO A 407 13.02 9.80 -16.51
N PHE A 408 13.89 10.48 -17.26
CA PHE A 408 13.79 11.92 -17.51
C PHE A 408 12.41 12.38 -18.03
N TYR A 409 11.74 11.57 -18.85
CA TYR A 409 10.40 11.88 -19.36
C TYR A 409 9.31 11.80 -18.28
N GLU A 410 9.43 10.90 -17.30
CA GLU A 410 8.48 10.79 -16.18
C GLU A 410 8.55 12.06 -15.34
N LYS A 411 9.77 12.47 -14.97
CA LYS A 411 10.05 13.72 -14.26
C LYS A 411 9.49 14.94 -15.01
N TYR A 412 9.71 14.99 -16.32
CA TYR A 412 9.26 16.10 -17.15
C TYR A 412 7.73 16.17 -17.26
N ILE A 413 7.06 15.03 -17.49
CA ILE A 413 5.59 14.96 -17.58
C ILE A 413 4.95 15.32 -16.23
N LEU A 414 5.49 14.80 -15.12
CA LEU A 414 5.00 15.12 -13.78
C LEU A 414 5.17 16.62 -13.47
N LYS A 415 6.32 17.19 -13.82
CA LYS A 415 6.57 18.64 -13.67
C LYS A 415 5.61 19.49 -14.50
N LEU A 416 5.27 19.08 -15.73
CA LEU A 416 4.30 19.78 -16.57
C LEU A 416 2.88 19.80 -15.97
N VAL A 417 2.51 18.78 -15.18
CA VAL A 417 1.21 18.74 -14.47
C VAL A 417 1.30 19.30 -13.04
N GLY A 418 2.39 19.99 -12.69
CA GLY A 418 2.60 20.63 -11.40
C GLY A 418 2.96 19.67 -10.26
N MET A 419 3.36 18.44 -10.58
CA MET A 419 3.76 17.41 -9.61
C MET A 419 5.29 17.34 -9.52
N ASN A 420 5.86 18.03 -8.51
CA ASN A 420 7.26 17.84 -8.11
C ASN A 420 7.34 16.84 -6.95
N ARG A 421 8.39 16.01 -6.89
CA ARG A 421 8.60 15.03 -5.80
C ARG A 421 9.13 15.66 -4.52
N LEU A 422 9.90 16.74 -4.63
CA LEU A 422 10.38 17.53 -3.49
C LEU A 422 9.60 18.83 -3.42
N LYS A 423 9.42 19.35 -2.20
CA LYS A 423 8.92 20.72 -2.02
C LYS A 423 10.01 21.69 -2.48
N ASP A 424 9.59 22.78 -3.13
CA ASP A 424 10.49 23.88 -3.41
C ASP A 424 10.99 24.44 -2.06
N THR A 425 12.30 24.56 -1.91
CA THR A 425 12.90 25.27 -0.78
C THR A 425 12.34 26.69 -0.82
N PRO A 426 11.79 27.25 0.28
CA PRO A 426 11.40 28.66 0.27
C PRO A 426 12.61 29.46 -0.17
N SER A 427 12.50 30.19 -1.29
CA SER A 427 13.48 31.24 -1.57
C SER A 427 13.36 32.21 -0.41
N ASP A 428 14.43 32.40 0.37
CA ASP A 428 14.49 33.47 1.35
C ASP A 428 14.13 34.78 0.63
N SER A 429 12.93 35.28 0.92
CA SER A 429 12.40 36.57 0.47
C SER A 429 12.55 37.60 1.57
#